data_AF-A0A3B9ID00-F1
#
_entry.id   AF-A0A3B9ID00-F1
#
_cell.length_a   1.000
_cell.length_b   1.000
_cell.length_c   1.000
_cell.angle_alpha   90.00
_cell.angle_beta   90.00
_cell.angle_gamma   90.00
#
_symmetry.space_group_name_H-M   'P 1'
#
loop_
_entity.id
_entity.type
_entity.pdbx_description
1 polymer ?
#
loop_
_entity_poly.entity_id
_entity_poly.type
_entity_poly.pdbx_seq_one_letter_code
_entity_poly.pdbx_strand_id
1 'polypeptide(L)'
;MVPMFLTKSTTFIIGPVAELIGYIMNLIFYLLGNIGLPNIGLSIIIMTILIYMAMLPLTIRQQKFSKLQRKMQPEISKIQKKYKGRTDNASVAAQQEEIKQVYDKYGVSATGSCVQLL
;
A
#
# COMPACT_ATOMS: atom_id res chain seq x y z
N MET A 1 29.90 -19.81 9.39
CA MET A 1 29.05 -19.59 8.19
C MET A 1 27.73 -20.33 8.42
N VAL A 2 26.85 -19.77 9.24
CA VAL A 2 25.51 -20.35 9.48
C VAL A 2 24.56 -19.59 8.55
N PRO A 3 23.99 -20.24 7.54
CA PRO A 3 22.97 -19.59 6.76
C PRO A 3 21.70 -19.61 7.62
N MET A 4 21.33 -18.45 8.14
CA MET A 4 20.11 -18.27 8.94
C MET A 4 18.89 -18.36 8.01
N PHE A 5 18.61 -19.55 7.49
CA PHE A 5 17.41 -19.87 6.72
C PHE A 5 16.32 -20.31 7.70
N LEU A 6 15.64 -19.36 8.36
CA LEU A 6 14.47 -19.62 9.18
C LEU A 6 13.16 -19.78 8.38
N THR A 7 13.21 -19.87 7.05
CA THR A 7 12.00 -19.97 6.22
C THR A 7 12.20 -20.88 5.01
N LYS A 8 12.35 -22.20 5.24
CA LYS A 8 11.84 -23.19 4.29
C LYS A 8 10.37 -23.45 4.68
N SER A 9 9.49 -22.53 4.30
CA SER A 9 8.04 -22.63 4.54
C SER A 9 7.32 -22.81 3.21
N THR A 10 6.58 -23.90 3.12
CA THR A 10 5.94 -24.53 1.96
C THR A 10 4.69 -23.77 1.49
N THR A 11 4.83 -22.52 1.05
CA THR A 11 3.69 -21.76 0.47
C THR A 11 4.14 -21.01 -0.79
N PHE A 12 3.63 -21.44 -1.95
CA PHE A 12 3.95 -21.01 -3.33
C PHE A 12 4.04 -19.47 -3.55
N ILE A 13 3.36 -18.68 -2.71
CA ILE A 13 3.30 -17.20 -2.82
C ILE A 13 4.32 -16.51 -1.91
N ILE A 14 4.65 -17.11 -0.75
CA ILE A 14 5.50 -16.49 0.28
C ILE A 14 6.99 -16.76 0.01
N GLY A 15 7.31 -17.87 -0.68
CA GLY A 15 8.67 -18.28 -1.03
C GLY A 15 9.53 -17.16 -1.65
N PRO A 16 9.14 -16.55 -2.79
CA PRO A 16 9.97 -15.55 -3.45
C PRO A 16 10.14 -14.26 -2.62
N VAL A 17 9.13 -13.89 -1.83
CA VAL A 17 9.21 -12.73 -0.94
C VAL A 17 10.15 -13.00 0.23
N ALA A 18 10.09 -14.19 0.81
CA ALA A 18 10.98 -14.61 1.90
C ALA A 18 12.44 -14.71 1.44
N GLU A 19 12.69 -15.21 0.22
CA GLU A 19 14.04 -15.24 -0.37
C GLU A 19 14.60 -13.84 -0.63
N LEU A 20 13.78 -12.91 -1.13
CA LEU A 20 14.17 -11.50 -1.31
C LEU A 20 14.54 -10.85 0.04
N ILE A 21 13.69 -11.01 1.05
CA ILE A 21 13.93 -10.47 2.40
C ILE A 21 15.19 -11.08 3.02
N GLY A 22 15.39 -12.39 2.85
CA GLY A 22 16.57 -13.11 3.32
C GLY A 22 17.87 -12.64 2.64
N TYR A 23 17.82 -12.33 1.34
CA TYR A 23 18.94 -11.75 0.61
C TYR A 23 19.32 -10.37 1.14
N ILE A 24 18.32 -9.50 1.37
CA ILE A 24 18.52 -8.16 1.93
C ILE A 24 19.10 -8.24 3.35
N MET A 25 18.58 -9.13 4.20
CA MET A 25 19.13 -9.34 5.56
C MET A 25 20.57 -9.82 5.55
N ASN A 26 20.94 -10.75 4.64
CA ASN A 26 22.33 -11.21 4.52
C ASN A 26 23.26 -10.09 4.04
N LEU A 27 22.82 -9.24 3.11
CA LEU A 27 23.57 -8.07 2.68
C LEU A 27 23.85 -7.11 3.84
N ILE A 28 22.83 -6.80 4.63
CA ILE A 28 22.95 -5.95 5.83
C ILE A 28 23.92 -6.59 6.82
N PHE A 29 23.77 -7.89 7.11
CA PHE A 29 24.64 -8.60 8.06
C PHE A 29 26.10 -8.64 7.61
N TYR A 30 26.37 -8.78 6.32
CA TYR A 30 27.71 -8.73 5.74
C TYR A 30 28.34 -7.34 5.85
N LEU A 31 27.56 -6.27 5.59
CA LEU A 31 28.02 -4.89 5.76
C LEU A 31 28.33 -4.55 7.23
N LEU A 32 27.49 -4.99 8.18
CA LEU A 32 27.76 -4.84 9.61
C LEU A 32 28.97 -5.67 10.08
N GLY A 33 29.16 -6.87 9.50
CA GLY A 33 30.32 -7.71 9.77
C GLY A 33 31.64 -7.06 9.39
N ASN A 34 31.68 -6.31 8.28
CA ASN A 34 32.86 -5.54 7.85
C ASN A 34 33.18 -4.35 8.79
N ILE A 35 32.21 -3.88 9.57
CA ILE A 35 32.36 -2.81 10.56
C ILE A 35 32.78 -3.37 11.95
N GLY A 36 32.92 -4.71 12.08
CA GLY A 36 33.43 -5.35 13.30
C GLY A 36 32.40 -5.56 14.42
N LEU A 37 31.12 -5.33 14.13
CA LEU A 37 30.01 -5.49 15.09
C LEU A 37 28.96 -6.46 14.52
N PRO A 38 29.18 -7.79 14.58
CA PRO A 38 28.19 -8.79 14.17
C PRO A 38 27.10 -8.91 15.25
N ASN A 39 26.27 -7.88 15.39
CA ASN A 39 25.13 -7.87 16.30
C ASN A 39 23.83 -8.03 15.51
N ILE A 40 23.14 -9.15 15.75
CA ILE A 40 21.87 -9.49 15.10
C ILE A 40 20.80 -8.43 15.41
N GLY A 41 20.81 -7.84 16.61
CA GLY A 41 19.87 -6.79 17.01
C GLY A 41 20.02 -5.50 16.19
N LEU A 42 21.26 -5.06 15.93
CA LEU A 42 21.51 -3.90 15.07
C LEU A 42 21.08 -4.14 13.62
N SER A 43 21.24 -5.38 13.13
CA SER A 43 20.82 -5.75 11.78
C SER A 43 19.30 -5.65 11.61
N ILE A 44 18.53 -6.07 12.62
CA ILE A 44 17.06 -5.97 12.62
C ILE A 44 16.60 -4.50 12.67
N ILE A 45 17.24 -3.67 13.51
CA ILE A 45 16.92 -2.23 13.60
C ILE A 45 17.16 -1.55 12.25
N ILE A 46 18.31 -1.81 11.61
CA ILE A 46 18.64 -1.24 10.29
C ILE A 46 17.68 -1.73 9.21
N MET A 47 17.33 -3.02 9.22
CA MET A 47 16.32 -3.57 8.30
C MET A 47 14.97 -2.86 8.46
N THR A 48 14.57 -2.61 9.72
CA THR A 48 13.31 -1.90 10.02
C THR A 48 13.36 -0.47 9.47
N ILE A 49 14.44 0.26 9.69
CA ILE A 49 14.61 1.63 9.17
C ILE A 49 14.57 1.64 7.63
N LEU A 50 15.21 0.68 6.96
CA LEU A 50 15.19 0.55 5.51
C LEU A 50 13.79 0.27 4.97
N ILE A 51 13.04 -0.64 5.58
CA ILE A 51 11.65 -0.93 5.20
C ILE A 51 10.80 0.33 5.37
N TYR A 52 10.90 1.00 6.51
CA TYR A 52 10.16 2.24 6.74
C TYR A 52 10.53 3.30 5.71
N MET A 53 11.81 3.50 5.41
CA MET A 53 12.27 4.46 4.42
C MET A 53 11.78 4.13 3.00
N ALA A 54 11.73 2.84 2.63
CA ALA A 54 11.15 2.39 1.38
C ALA A 54 9.62 2.56 1.32
N MET A 55 8.92 2.42 2.45
CA MET A 55 7.48 2.65 2.57
C MET A 55 7.09 4.13 2.65
N LEU A 56 7.96 5.03 3.11
CA LEU A 56 7.70 6.48 3.17
C LEU A 56 7.18 7.09 1.85
N PRO A 57 7.79 6.88 0.67
CA PRO A 57 7.26 7.43 -0.58
C PRO A 57 5.85 6.88 -0.89
N LEU A 58 5.59 5.62 -0.55
CA LEU A 58 4.28 5.00 -0.72
C LEU A 58 3.25 5.65 0.21
N THR A 59 3.58 5.83 1.49
CA THR A 59 2.66 6.45 2.47
C THR A 59 2.34 7.91 2.13
N ILE A 60 3.29 8.68 1.59
CA ILE A 60 3.03 10.04 1.10
C ILE A 60 1.99 10.04 -0.03
N ARG A 61 2.10 9.10 -0.98
CA ARG A 61 1.12 8.96 -2.07
C ARG A 61 -0.26 8.58 -1.53
N GLN A 62 -0.32 7.68 -0.54
CA GLN A 62 -1.57 7.30 0.14
C GLN A 62 -2.23 8.48 0.87
N GLN A 63 -1.45 9.27 1.61
CA GLN A 63 -1.95 10.43 2.34
C GLN A 63 -2.51 11.49 1.39
N LYS A 64 -1.86 11.72 0.24
CA LYS A 64 -2.36 12.61 -0.81
C LYS A 64 -3.74 12.16 -1.30
N PHE A 65 -3.89 10.88 -1.67
CA PHE A 65 -5.16 10.31 -2.10
C PHE A 65 -6.25 10.45 -1.03
N SER A 66 -5.95 10.12 0.23
CA SER A 66 -6.88 10.25 1.35
C SER A 66 -7.37 11.69 1.53
N LYS A 67 -6.51 12.69 1.32
CA LYS A 67 -6.89 14.11 1.38
C LYS A 67 -7.82 14.52 0.23
N LEU A 68 -7.59 14.03 -0.98
CA LEU A 68 -8.47 14.25 -2.13
C LEU A 68 -9.84 13.59 -1.91
N GLN A 69 -9.86 12.37 -1.36
CA GLN A 69 -11.11 11.66 -1.07
C GLN A 69 -11.98 12.41 -0.07
N ARG A 70 -11.39 13.00 0.99
CA ARG A 70 -12.12 13.86 1.94
C ARG A 70 -12.76 15.08 1.27
N LYS A 71 -12.12 15.66 0.24
CA LYS A 71 -12.70 16.78 -0.52
C LYS A 71 -13.84 16.35 -1.45
N MET A 72 -13.75 15.15 -2.03
CA MET A 72 -14.79 14.61 -2.93
C MET A 72 -16.02 14.09 -2.18
N GLN A 73 -15.84 13.57 -0.96
CA GLN A 73 -16.91 13.00 -0.14
C GLN A 73 -18.17 13.88 -0.02
N PRO A 74 -18.10 15.20 0.20
CA PRO A 74 -19.29 16.06 0.20
C PRO A 74 -19.97 16.18 -1.17
N GLU A 75 -19.23 16.22 -2.28
CA GLU A 75 -19.81 16.25 -3.63
C GLU A 75 -20.51 14.93 -3.96
N ILE A 76 -19.86 13.81 -3.65
CA ILE A 76 -20.44 12.47 -3.78
C ILE A 76 -21.70 12.35 -2.92
N SER A 77 -21.69 12.89 -1.70
CA SER A 77 -22.84 12.89 -0.80
C SER A 77 -24.01 13.73 -1.35
N LYS A 78 -23.75 14.82 -2.07
CA LYS A 78 -24.80 15.60 -2.75
C LYS A 78 -25.44 14.81 -3.89
N ILE A 79 -24.64 14.12 -4.70
CA ILE A 79 -25.13 13.25 -5.77
C ILE A 79 -25.97 12.11 -5.16
N GLN A 80 -25.48 11.45 -4.12
CA GLN A 80 -26.23 10.40 -3.42
C GLN A 80 -27.56 10.90 -2.85
N LYS A 81 -27.62 12.14 -2.35
CA LYS A 81 -28.89 12.77 -1.90
C LYS A 81 -29.82 13.09 -3.06
N LYS A 82 -29.31 13.55 -4.21
CA LYS A 82 -30.08 13.86 -5.43
C LYS A 82 -30.82 12.63 -5.97
N TYR A 83 -30.22 11.45 -5.87
CA TYR A 83 -30.80 10.18 -6.33
C TYR A 83 -31.41 9.34 -5.20
N LYS A 84 -31.46 9.85 -3.96
CA LYS A 84 -31.98 9.12 -2.80
C LYS A 84 -33.46 8.78 -3.00
N GLY A 85 -33.80 7.49 -2.88
CA GLY A 85 -35.16 6.98 -3.06
C GLY A 85 -35.54 6.67 -4.51
N ARG A 86 -34.63 6.84 -5.48
CA ARG A 86 -34.81 6.37 -6.85
C ARG A 86 -34.13 5.01 -7.02
N THR A 87 -34.94 3.97 -7.18
CA THR A 87 -34.48 2.58 -7.35
C THR A 87 -34.48 2.12 -8.81
N ASP A 88 -34.85 3.00 -9.74
CA ASP A 88 -34.86 2.68 -11.17
C ASP A 88 -33.43 2.37 -11.64
N ASN A 89 -33.27 1.32 -12.45
CA ASN A 89 -31.97 0.94 -13.01
C ASN A 89 -31.27 2.10 -13.73
N ALA A 90 -32.05 2.93 -14.44
CA ALA A 90 -31.56 4.14 -15.10
C ALA A 90 -31.06 5.21 -14.11
N SER A 91 -31.75 5.38 -12.98
CA SER A 91 -31.36 6.32 -11.92
C SER A 91 -30.07 5.90 -11.22
N VAL A 92 -29.87 4.59 -11.00
CA VAL A 92 -28.64 4.03 -10.43
C VAL A 92 -27.47 4.18 -11.40
N ALA A 93 -27.68 3.91 -12.70
CA ALA A 93 -26.65 4.10 -13.71
C ALA A 93 -26.21 5.58 -13.81
N ALA A 94 -27.16 6.50 -13.87
CA ALA A 94 -26.89 7.95 -13.90
C ALA A 94 -26.14 8.41 -12.63
N GLN A 95 -26.49 7.87 -11.46
CA GLN A 95 -25.77 8.16 -10.21
C GLN A 95 -24.30 7.71 -10.28
N GLN A 96 -24.03 6.51 -10.79
CA GLN A 96 -22.66 6.01 -10.93
C GLN A 96 -21.84 6.83 -11.92
N GLU A 97 -22.47 7.29 -13.00
CA GLU A 97 -21.83 8.14 -13.99
C GLU A 97 -21.47 9.53 -13.43
N GLU A 98 -22.39 10.20 -12.71
CA GLU A 98 -22.10 11.47 -12.06
C GLU A 98 -20.98 11.33 -11.01
N ILE A 99 -20.99 10.25 -10.24
CA ILE A 99 -19.91 9.96 -9.27
C ILE A 99 -18.57 9.77 -10.01
N LYS A 100 -18.56 9.05 -11.14
CA LYS A 100 -17.37 8.87 -11.97
C LYS A 100 -16.85 10.20 -12.52
N GLN A 101 -17.73 11.08 -12.98
CA GLN A 101 -17.35 12.42 -13.46
C GLN A 101 -16.71 13.26 -12.35
N VAL A 102 -17.17 13.15 -11.10
CA VAL A 102 -16.52 13.79 -9.95
C VAL A 102 -15.12 13.22 -9.73
N TYR A 103 -14.95 11.90 -9.76
CA TYR A 103 -13.64 11.26 -9.68
C TYR A 103 -12.67 11.73 -10.78
N ASP A 104 -13.15 11.83 -12.02
CA ASP A 104 -12.39 12.30 -13.18
C ASP A 104 -12.00 13.79 -13.03
N LYS A 105 -12.93 14.64 -12.54
CA LYS A 105 -12.67 16.07 -12.28
C LYS A 105 -11.55 16.31 -11.27
N TYR A 106 -11.44 15.45 -10.26
CA TYR A 106 -10.39 15.54 -9.24
C TYR A 106 -9.14 14.72 -9.61
N GLY A 107 -9.14 14.04 -10.78
CA GLY A 107 -8.02 13.25 -11.27
C GLY A 107 -7.72 12.02 -10.42
N VAL A 108 -8.73 11.45 -9.77
CA VAL A 108 -8.58 10.33 -8.82
C VAL A 108 -9.40 9.15 -9.32
N SER A 109 -8.74 8.02 -9.59
CA SER A 109 -9.42 6.81 -10.06
C SER A 109 -9.94 5.97 -8.89
N ALA A 110 -11.20 5.53 -8.96
CA ALA A 110 -11.82 4.69 -7.93
C ALA A 110 -11.09 3.33 -7.75
N THR A 111 -10.47 2.80 -8.80
CA THR A 111 -9.66 1.57 -8.78
C THR A 111 -8.32 1.72 -8.06
N GLY A 112 -7.79 2.95 -7.95
CA GLY A 112 -6.57 3.22 -7.17
C GLY A 112 -6.77 2.99 -5.67
N SER A 113 -8.01 3.08 -5.18
CA SER A 113 -8.32 2.80 -3.77
C SER A 113 -8.32 1.31 -3.45
N CYS A 114 -8.65 0.45 -4.42
CA CYS A 114 -8.79 -0.99 -4.21
C CYS A 114 -7.41 -1.69 -4.19
N VAL A 115 -6.44 -1.20 -4.96
CA VAL A 115 -5.04 -1.71 -4.97
C VAL A 115 -4.30 -1.37 -3.68
N GLN A 116 -4.78 -0.39 -2.91
CA GLN A 116 -4.17 0.00 -1.64
C GLN A 116 -4.69 -0.83 -0.44
N LEU A 117 -5.81 -1.53 -0.62
CA LEU A 117 -6.48 -2.33 0.41
C LEU A 117 -6.11 -3.82 0.35
N LEU A 118 -5.51 -4.26 -0.76
CA LEU A 118 -4.99 -5.61 -1.02
C LEU A 118 -3.46 -5.59 -1.01
#